data_AF-A0A430QU41-F1
#
_entry.id   AF-A0A430QU41-F1
#
_cell.length_a   1.000
_cell.length_b   1.000
_cell.length_c   1.000
_cell.angle_alpha   90.00
_cell.angle_beta   90.00
_cell.angle_gamma   90.00
#
_symmetry.space_group_name_H-M   'P 1'
#
loop_
_entity.id
_entity.type
_entity.pdbx_description
1 polymer ?
#
loop_
_entity_poly.entity_id
_entity_poly.type
_entity_poly.pdbx_seq_one_letter_code
_entity_poly.pdbx_strand_id
1 'polypeptide(L)'
;TAYLSVPCILVSGVTVHGTLSISKYELYFEHDTDHPNNRSIDQRVLTYIEHIYSRWSLSEIRAIFNRSFLHRKVALEIFVTSRGIGTRYGLPVSRASTLASPSKIFQLSNMTQRWQHRELSNFDYLMYLNTIAGRSYNDLNQYPIFPWVISNYTTKELDLSSPSNYRDLSKPIGAINPKHETQPPFHYGTHYSTAAFVLNYLLRVEPFTTVFLNLQWYMPMTNYFFIFFIFIFTFLSCPIMKKGGKFDHPDRIFYSIAKTWENCQINTSDVKELIPEFFYFPEMFENLNDLDLGVTDDGINVDTVILPPWAKSPEEFVRINREVG
;
A
#
# COMPACT_ATOMS: atom_id res chain seq x y z
N THR A 1 16.77 -32.02 10.51
CA THR A 1 17.55 -31.80 9.27
C THR A 1 16.61 -31.20 8.24
N ALA A 2 16.99 -30.10 7.59
CA ALA A 2 16.20 -29.50 6.52
C ALA A 2 16.25 -30.38 5.27
N TYR A 3 15.12 -30.51 4.57
CA TYR A 3 15.02 -31.23 3.29
C TYR A 3 15.38 -30.34 2.10
N LEU A 4 15.09 -29.04 2.22
CA LEU A 4 15.34 -28.05 1.19
C LEU A 4 15.71 -26.74 1.88
N SER A 5 16.81 -26.14 1.44
CA SER A 5 17.25 -24.81 1.86
C SER A 5 17.57 -23.99 0.62
N VAL A 6 16.95 -22.82 0.48
CA VAL A 6 17.06 -21.98 -0.71
C VAL A 6 17.30 -20.53 -0.28
N PRO A 7 18.31 -19.84 -0.86
CA PRO A 7 18.48 -18.41 -0.68
C PRO A 7 17.24 -17.65 -1.18
N CYS A 8 16.71 -16.75 -0.37
CA CYS A 8 15.52 -15.99 -0.72
C CYS A 8 15.53 -14.59 -0.10
N ILE A 9 14.49 -13.81 -0.43
CA ILE A 9 14.27 -12.47 0.10
C ILE A 9 12.93 -12.51 0.83
N LEU A 10 12.95 -12.17 2.12
CA LEU A 10 11.74 -11.90 2.89
C LEU A 10 11.27 -10.48 2.57
N VAL A 11 10.02 -10.35 2.17
CA VAL A 11 9.39 -9.05 1.84
C VAL A 11 8.33 -8.77 2.90
N SER A 12 8.54 -7.76 3.73
CA SER A 12 7.60 -7.33 4.78
C SER A 12 7.82 -5.84 5.08
N GLY A 13 7.29 -4.98 4.22
CA GLY A 13 7.54 -3.53 4.20
C GLY A 13 8.93 -3.17 3.67
N VAL A 14 9.95 -3.92 4.10
CA VAL A 14 11.34 -3.86 3.66
C VAL A 14 11.79 -5.25 3.20
N THR A 15 12.79 -5.28 2.31
CA THR A 15 13.37 -6.52 1.77
C THR A 15 14.56 -6.96 2.62
N VAL A 16 14.52 -8.17 3.16
CA VAL A 16 15.60 -8.78 3.97
C VAL A 16 16.11 -10.03 3.28
N HIS A 17 17.43 -10.12 3.08
CA HIS A 17 18.07 -11.28 2.48
C HIS A 17 18.29 -12.39 3.51
N GLY A 18 18.10 -13.64 3.11
CA GLY A 18 18.34 -14.79 3.99
C GLY A 18 18.13 -16.12 3.29
N THR A 19 17.96 -17.17 4.10
CA THR A 19 17.72 -18.53 3.61
C THR A 19 16.41 -19.06 4.14
N LEU A 20 15.56 -19.56 3.25
CA LEU A 20 14.34 -20.29 3.62
C LEU A 20 14.65 -21.77 3.67
N SER A 21 14.36 -22.40 4.80
CA SER A 21 14.57 -23.83 5.02
C SER A 21 13.27 -24.54 5.37
N ILE A 22 13.07 -25.70 4.76
CA ILE A 22 11.90 -26.56 4.97
C ILE A 22 12.35 -27.86 5.64
N SER A 23 11.77 -28.15 6.80
CA SER A 23 11.95 -29.42 7.52
C SER A 23 10.71 -30.33 7.37
N LYS A 24 10.65 -31.41 8.15
CA LYS A 24 9.51 -32.34 8.15
C LYS A 24 8.22 -31.73 8.67
N TYR A 25 8.32 -30.78 9.59
CA TYR A 25 7.19 -30.27 10.34
C TYR A 25 7.09 -28.74 10.33
N GLU A 26 8.16 -28.05 9.95
CA GLU A 26 8.24 -26.59 10.01
C GLU A 26 8.92 -25.99 8.78
N LEU A 27 8.51 -24.78 8.47
CA LEU A 27 9.16 -23.83 7.58
C LEU A 27 9.81 -22.76 8.44
N TYR A 28 11.03 -22.35 8.14
CA TYR A 28 11.67 -21.25 8.86
C TYR A 28 12.59 -20.43 7.94
N PHE A 29 12.68 -19.14 8.25
CA PHE A 29 13.57 -18.21 7.55
C PHE A 29 14.71 -17.80 8.49
N GLU A 30 15.93 -17.83 7.96
CA GLU A 30 17.14 -17.40 8.66
C GLU A 30 17.70 -16.18 7.95
N HIS A 31 17.68 -15.03 8.63
CA HIS A 31 18.24 -13.79 8.10
C HIS A 31 19.77 -13.85 8.02
N ASP A 32 20.34 -13.34 6.93
CA ASP A 32 21.78 -13.25 6.76
C ASP A 32 22.28 -11.90 7.30
N THR A 33 22.91 -11.89 8.48
CA THR A 33 23.48 -10.68 9.09
C THR A 33 24.62 -10.07 8.29
N ASP A 34 25.30 -10.87 7.47
CA ASP A 34 26.50 -10.45 6.77
C ASP A 34 26.22 -9.89 5.38
N HIS A 35 25.00 -10.07 4.88
CA HIS A 35 24.60 -9.56 3.58
C HIS A 35 24.67 -8.01 3.52
N PRO A 36 25.30 -7.42 2.48
CA PRO A 36 25.51 -5.97 2.39
C PRO A 36 24.20 -5.16 2.48
N ASN A 37 23.13 -5.64 1.82
CA ASN A 37 21.81 -4.98 1.88
C ASN A 37 21.15 -5.06 3.27
N ASN A 38 21.50 -6.04 4.09
CA ASN A 38 20.91 -6.16 5.44
C ASN A 38 21.66 -5.28 6.44
N ARG A 39 23.00 -5.16 6.29
CA ARG A 39 23.82 -4.24 7.10
C ARG A 39 23.46 -2.78 6.93
N SER A 40 22.88 -2.44 5.78
CA SER A 40 22.47 -1.08 5.49
C SER A 40 21.12 -0.72 6.15
N ILE A 41 20.29 -1.71 6.50
CA ILE A 41 18.98 -1.45 7.12
C ILE A 41 19.18 -0.96 8.56
N ASP A 42 18.49 0.12 8.94
CA ASP A 42 18.48 0.61 10.32
C ASP A 42 17.86 -0.43 11.25
N GLN A 43 18.52 -0.69 12.38
CA GLN A 43 18.10 -1.70 13.35
C GLN A 43 16.71 -1.43 13.94
N ARG A 44 16.28 -0.16 14.00
CA ARG A 44 14.91 0.20 14.41
C ARG A 44 13.85 -0.34 13.45
N VAL A 45 14.14 -0.35 12.15
CA VAL A 45 13.24 -0.92 11.15
C VAL A 45 13.18 -2.44 11.31
N LEU A 46 14.34 -3.09 11.53
CA LEU A 46 14.40 -4.54 11.73
C LEU A 46 13.54 -5.01 12.91
N THR A 47 13.41 -4.22 13.98
CA THR A 47 12.55 -4.52 15.13
C THR A 47 11.07 -4.67 14.74
N TYR A 48 10.62 -3.92 13.73
CA TYR A 48 9.23 -3.94 13.27
C TYR A 48 8.95 -4.97 12.17
N ILE A 49 9.99 -5.55 11.57
CA ILE A 49 9.79 -6.59 10.55
C ILE A 49 9.34 -7.86 11.28
N GLU A 50 8.06 -8.16 11.11
CA GLU A 50 7.52 -9.45 11.51
C GLU A 50 8.27 -10.56 10.76
N HIS A 51 8.50 -11.67 11.43
CA HIS A 51 8.98 -12.91 10.82
C HIS A 51 10.47 -13.06 10.47
N ILE A 52 11.36 -12.13 10.85
CA ILE A 52 12.82 -12.31 10.66
C ILE A 52 13.34 -13.62 11.26
N TYR A 53 12.77 -14.04 12.40
CA TYR A 53 13.14 -15.27 13.12
C TYR A 53 11.99 -16.26 13.24
N SER A 54 10.92 -16.10 12.45
CA SER A 54 9.73 -16.92 12.60
C SER A 54 9.96 -18.34 12.10
N ARG A 55 9.37 -19.28 12.84
CA ARG A 55 9.17 -20.66 12.45
C ARG A 55 7.68 -20.90 12.35
N TRP A 56 7.25 -21.51 11.26
CA TRP A 56 5.85 -21.80 10.99
C TRP A 56 5.66 -23.29 10.90
N SER A 57 4.67 -23.83 11.62
CA SER A 57 4.34 -25.24 11.43
C SER A 57 3.70 -25.44 10.06
N LEU A 58 4.08 -26.50 9.34
CA LEU A 58 3.42 -26.85 8.07
C LEU A 58 1.92 -27.15 8.27
N SER A 59 1.51 -27.51 9.49
CA SER A 59 0.09 -27.72 9.84
C SER A 59 -0.73 -26.43 9.90
N GLU A 60 -0.07 -25.28 10.08
CA GLU A 60 -0.70 -23.98 10.19
C GLU A 60 -0.85 -23.28 8.82
N ILE A 61 -0.15 -23.76 7.80
CA ILE A 61 -0.22 -23.19 6.45
C ILE A 61 -1.60 -23.50 5.85
N ARG A 62 -2.36 -22.45 5.52
CA ARG A 62 -3.70 -22.58 4.92
C ARG A 62 -3.74 -22.31 3.44
N ALA A 63 -2.90 -21.41 2.96
CA ALA A 63 -2.82 -21.11 1.54
C ALA A 63 -1.42 -20.66 1.17
N ILE A 64 -1.04 -20.97 -0.06
CA ILE A 64 0.18 -20.51 -0.71
C ILE A 64 -0.26 -19.94 -2.05
N PHE A 65 0.25 -18.78 -2.42
CA PHE A 65 -0.04 -18.17 -3.71
C PHE A 65 1.23 -17.71 -4.41
N ASN A 66 1.26 -17.90 -5.72
CA ASN A 66 2.25 -17.25 -6.56
C ASN A 66 2.04 -15.74 -6.58
N ARG A 67 3.15 -15.00 -6.48
CA ARG A 67 3.21 -13.56 -6.55
C ARG A 67 4.27 -13.09 -7.53
N SER A 68 4.10 -11.86 -7.97
CA SER A 68 5.12 -11.15 -8.73
C SER A 68 5.93 -10.28 -7.78
N PHE A 69 7.24 -10.25 -7.93
CA PHE A 69 8.10 -9.28 -7.25
C PHE A 69 8.91 -8.56 -8.33
N LEU A 70 8.88 -7.22 -8.33
CA LEU A 70 9.47 -6.39 -9.39
C LEU A 70 9.05 -6.85 -10.81
N HIS A 71 7.75 -7.13 -10.98
CA HIS A 71 7.14 -7.63 -12.21
C HIS A 71 7.63 -9.01 -12.70
N ARG A 72 8.36 -9.77 -11.89
CA ARG A 72 8.79 -11.15 -12.18
C ARG A 72 8.03 -12.14 -11.31
N LYS A 73 7.53 -13.24 -11.91
CA LYS A 73 6.82 -14.31 -11.20
C LYS A 73 7.78 -15.22 -10.42
N VAL A 74 8.40 -14.67 -9.38
CA VAL A 74 9.45 -15.34 -8.58
C VAL A 74 9.13 -15.37 -7.08
N ALA A 75 7.99 -14.81 -6.67
CA ALA A 75 7.62 -14.69 -5.27
C ALA A 75 6.50 -15.67 -4.88
N LEU A 76 6.49 -16.04 -3.60
CA LEU A 76 5.47 -16.86 -2.97
C LEU A 76 4.99 -16.15 -1.72
N GLU A 77 3.67 -16.10 -1.54
CA GLU A 77 3.05 -15.59 -0.32
C GLU A 77 2.35 -16.73 0.41
N ILE A 78 2.69 -16.90 1.68
CA ILE A 78 2.23 -18.01 2.53
C ILE A 78 1.32 -17.44 3.61
N PHE A 79 0.09 -17.93 3.67
CA PHE A 79 -0.90 -17.54 4.66
C PHE A 79 -1.00 -18.61 5.75
N VAL A 80 -0.68 -18.21 6.98
CA VAL A 80 -0.70 -19.06 8.18
C VAL A 80 -1.98 -18.83 8.98
N THR A 81 -2.46 -19.84 9.71
CA THR A 81 -3.64 -19.78 10.59
C THR A 81 -3.44 -18.80 11.74
N SER A 82 -3.73 -17.54 11.50
CA SER A 82 -4.15 -16.65 12.58
C SER A 82 -4.98 -15.48 12.12
N ARG A 83 -4.86 -14.99 10.88
CA ARG A 83 -5.61 -13.81 10.42
C ARG A 83 -5.57 -13.55 8.90
N GLY A 84 -5.15 -14.53 8.10
CA GLY A 84 -4.93 -14.36 6.66
C GLY A 84 -6.21 -14.02 5.88
N ILE A 85 -6.20 -12.88 5.21
CA ILE A 85 -7.21 -12.41 4.24
C ILE A 85 -7.58 -13.51 3.23
N GLY A 86 -6.60 -14.28 2.74
CA GLY A 86 -6.83 -15.32 1.73
C GLY A 86 -7.83 -16.42 2.10
N THR A 87 -7.97 -16.80 3.38
CA THR A 87 -8.98 -17.80 3.82
C THR A 87 -10.37 -17.20 4.02
N ARG A 88 -10.48 -15.89 4.30
CA ARG A 88 -11.78 -15.20 4.41
C ARG A 88 -12.53 -15.15 3.08
N TYR A 89 -11.80 -15.15 1.97
CA TYR A 89 -12.36 -14.95 0.64
C TYR A 89 -12.55 -16.25 -0.17
N GLY A 90 -12.60 -17.41 0.50
CA GLY A 90 -13.04 -18.67 -0.11
C GLY A 90 -12.19 -19.16 -1.28
N LEU A 91 -10.91 -18.77 -1.33
CA LEU A 91 -10.02 -19.20 -2.41
C LEU A 91 -9.84 -20.73 -2.36
N PRO A 92 -10.01 -21.45 -3.50
CA PRO A 92 -9.89 -22.90 -3.51
C PRO A 92 -8.48 -23.29 -3.05
N VAL A 93 -8.41 -24.19 -2.06
CA VAL A 93 -7.14 -24.66 -1.48
C VAL A 93 -6.70 -25.92 -2.22
N SER A 94 -6.03 -25.75 -3.36
CA SER A 94 -5.47 -26.84 -4.14
C SER A 94 -4.11 -26.43 -4.71
N ARG A 95 -3.21 -27.39 -4.97
CA ARG A 95 -1.93 -27.08 -5.63
C ARG A 95 -2.13 -26.41 -6.99
N ALA A 96 -3.20 -26.78 -7.70
CA ALA A 96 -3.56 -26.20 -8.98
C ALA A 96 -3.99 -24.73 -8.87
N SER A 97 -4.69 -24.35 -7.79
CA SER A 97 -5.11 -22.96 -7.55
C SER A 97 -3.97 -22.08 -7.01
N THR A 98 -3.02 -22.64 -6.24
CA THR A 98 -1.79 -21.93 -5.84
C THR A 98 -0.96 -21.46 -7.04
N LEU A 99 -0.91 -22.29 -8.09
CA LEU A 99 -0.16 -22.01 -9.32
C LEU A 99 -0.99 -21.32 -10.41
N ALA A 100 -2.30 -21.17 -10.20
CA ALA A 100 -3.21 -20.61 -11.19
C ALA A 100 -2.94 -19.11 -11.42
N SER A 101 -3.21 -18.65 -12.64
CA SER A 101 -3.17 -17.21 -12.94
C SER A 101 -4.31 -16.47 -12.24
N PRO A 102 -4.15 -15.16 -11.94
CA PRO A 102 -5.22 -14.33 -11.38
C PRO A 102 -6.56 -14.45 -12.13
N SER A 103 -6.50 -14.42 -13.47
CA SER A 103 -7.68 -14.58 -14.34
C SER A 103 -8.37 -15.93 -14.14
N LYS A 104 -7.60 -17.02 -13.98
CA LYS A 104 -8.16 -18.35 -13.75
C LYS A 104 -8.78 -18.48 -12.36
N ILE A 105 -8.15 -17.90 -11.34
CA ILE A 105 -8.69 -17.85 -9.97
C ILE A 105 -10.01 -17.09 -9.95
N PHE A 106 -10.09 -15.95 -10.64
CA PHE A 106 -11.32 -15.17 -10.77
C PHE A 106 -12.46 -16.00 -11.37
N GLN A 107 -12.20 -16.65 -12.51
CA GLN A 107 -13.20 -17.48 -13.21
C GLN A 107 -13.68 -18.69 -12.40
N LEU A 108 -12.82 -19.28 -11.57
CA LEU A 108 -13.16 -20.45 -10.76
C LEU A 108 -13.87 -20.09 -9.44
N SER A 109 -13.79 -18.82 -9.02
CA SER A 109 -14.39 -18.38 -7.76
C SER A 109 -15.89 -18.12 -7.92
N ASN A 110 -16.62 -18.27 -6.82
CA ASN A 110 -18.02 -17.84 -6.73
C ASN A 110 -18.19 -16.43 -6.10
N MET A 111 -17.09 -15.70 -5.89
CA MET A 111 -17.09 -14.46 -5.11
C MET A 111 -17.88 -13.34 -5.80
N THR A 112 -17.82 -13.27 -7.13
CA THR A 112 -18.59 -12.31 -7.92
C THR A 112 -20.09 -12.55 -7.78
N GLN A 113 -20.56 -13.80 -7.81
CA GLN A 113 -21.97 -14.12 -7.60
C GLN A 113 -22.39 -13.76 -6.18
N ARG A 114 -21.57 -14.08 -5.17
CA ARG A 114 -21.88 -13.75 -3.77
C ARG A 114 -21.97 -12.23 -3.54
N TRP A 115 -21.09 -11.46 -4.17
CA TRP A 115 -21.17 -10.00 -4.17
C TRP A 115 -22.45 -9.49 -4.85
N GLN A 116 -22.81 -10.03 -6.02
CA GLN A 116 -24.07 -9.68 -6.71
C GLN A 116 -25.32 -10.01 -5.88
N HIS A 117 -25.30 -11.13 -5.14
CA HIS A 117 -26.35 -11.51 -4.20
C HIS A 117 -26.30 -10.76 -2.85
N ARG A 118 -25.39 -9.79 -2.70
CA ARG A 118 -25.18 -9.00 -1.46
C ARG A 118 -24.79 -9.83 -0.23
N GLU A 119 -24.17 -10.98 -0.44
CA GLU A 119 -23.55 -11.77 0.64
C GLU A 119 -22.17 -11.22 1.06
N LEU A 120 -21.58 -10.36 0.22
CA LEU A 120 -20.31 -9.70 0.44
C LEU A 120 -20.48 -8.20 0.30
N SER A 121 -19.83 -7.43 1.18
CA SER A 121 -19.74 -5.98 1.01
C SER A 121 -18.85 -5.62 -0.18
N ASN A 122 -19.01 -4.41 -0.72
CA ASN A 122 -18.11 -3.89 -1.75
C ASN A 122 -16.66 -3.87 -1.27
N PHE A 123 -16.42 -3.46 -0.02
CA PHE A 123 -15.11 -3.52 0.61
C PHE A 123 -14.51 -4.93 0.57
N ASP A 124 -15.26 -5.95 0.97
CA ASP A 124 -14.80 -7.33 0.97
C ASP A 124 -14.50 -7.85 -0.44
N TYR A 125 -15.33 -7.45 -1.41
CA TYR A 125 -15.14 -7.81 -2.80
C TYR A 125 -13.92 -7.11 -3.41
N LEU A 126 -13.69 -5.83 -3.11
CA LEU A 126 -12.48 -5.10 -3.50
C LEU A 126 -11.22 -5.69 -2.87
N MET A 127 -11.28 -6.08 -1.59
CA MET A 127 -10.17 -6.80 -0.94
C MET A 127 -9.89 -8.14 -1.62
N TYR A 128 -10.93 -8.87 -1.99
CA TYR A 128 -10.80 -10.10 -2.77
C TYR A 128 -10.11 -9.85 -4.13
N LEU A 129 -10.57 -8.86 -4.90
CA LEU A 129 -10.00 -8.49 -6.20
C LEU A 129 -8.52 -8.11 -6.08
N ASN A 130 -8.17 -7.30 -5.08
CA ASN A 130 -6.78 -6.94 -4.79
C ASN A 130 -5.93 -8.19 -4.49
N THR A 131 -6.44 -9.09 -3.65
CA THR A 131 -5.73 -10.32 -3.25
C THR A 131 -5.47 -11.24 -4.45
N ILE A 132 -6.46 -11.45 -5.33
CA ILE A 132 -6.26 -12.30 -6.52
C ILE A 132 -5.38 -11.64 -7.57
N ALA A 133 -5.37 -10.31 -7.64
CA ALA A 133 -4.47 -9.54 -8.51
C ALA A 133 -3.00 -9.62 -8.05
N GLY A 134 -2.74 -10.21 -6.89
CA GLY A 134 -1.40 -10.37 -6.31
C GLY A 134 -0.97 -9.21 -5.43
N ARG A 135 -1.90 -8.32 -5.06
CA ARG A 135 -1.61 -7.22 -4.12
C ARG A 135 -1.57 -7.72 -2.68
N SER A 136 -0.67 -7.15 -1.89
CA SER A 136 -0.41 -7.58 -0.52
C SER A 136 0.04 -6.41 0.35
N TYR A 137 -0.24 -6.49 1.64
CA TYR A 137 0.28 -5.58 2.66
C TYR A 137 1.80 -5.75 2.90
N ASN A 138 2.35 -6.91 2.54
CA ASN A 138 3.76 -7.22 2.72
C ASN A 138 4.66 -6.44 1.74
N ASP A 139 4.19 -6.15 0.53
CA ASP A 139 4.91 -5.38 -0.49
C ASP A 139 4.23 -4.02 -0.71
N LEU A 140 4.84 -2.95 -0.22
CA LEU A 140 4.32 -1.58 -0.34
C LEU A 140 4.21 -1.12 -1.81
N ASN A 141 4.99 -1.70 -2.73
CA ASN A 141 4.89 -1.37 -4.17
C ASN A 141 3.66 -2.03 -4.82
N GLN A 142 3.14 -3.09 -4.21
CA GLN A 142 1.96 -3.82 -4.66
C GLN A 142 0.85 -3.78 -3.60
N TYR A 143 0.71 -2.65 -2.92
CA TYR A 143 -0.30 -2.46 -1.89
C TYR A 143 -1.72 -2.57 -2.46
N PRO A 144 -2.72 -3.01 -1.67
CA PRO A 144 -4.12 -2.98 -2.10
C PRO A 144 -4.58 -1.55 -2.45
N ILE A 145 -5.47 -1.45 -3.43
CA ILE A 145 -5.98 -0.16 -3.95
C ILE A 145 -7.48 -0.09 -3.80
N PHE A 146 -7.95 1.07 -3.39
CA PHE A 146 -9.36 1.44 -3.33
C PHE A 146 -9.60 2.72 -4.16
N PRO A 147 -10.76 2.85 -4.83
CA PRO A 147 -11.05 4.06 -5.57
C PRO A 147 -11.43 5.20 -4.62
N TRP A 148 -11.15 6.44 -5.03
CA TRP A 148 -11.88 7.59 -4.49
C TRP A 148 -13.38 7.45 -4.83
N VAL A 149 -14.25 7.57 -3.82
CA VAL A 149 -15.71 7.45 -4.02
C VAL A 149 -16.43 8.78 -3.81
N ILE A 150 -16.10 9.50 -2.74
CA ILE A 150 -16.66 10.84 -2.48
C ILE A 150 -15.84 11.88 -3.26
N SER A 151 -16.52 12.86 -3.85
CA SER A 151 -15.89 13.99 -4.58
C SER A 151 -15.98 15.31 -3.81
N ASN A 152 -16.86 15.39 -2.81
CA ASN A 152 -17.14 16.62 -2.07
C ASN A 152 -16.54 16.59 -0.66
N TYR A 153 -15.50 17.38 -0.47
CA TYR A 153 -14.76 17.51 0.79
C TYR A 153 -14.80 18.94 1.37
N THR A 154 -15.65 19.82 0.84
CA THR A 154 -15.69 21.25 1.22
C THR A 154 -16.99 21.66 1.90
N THR A 155 -18.09 20.95 1.68
CA THR A 155 -19.38 21.28 2.29
C THR A 155 -19.46 20.89 3.78
N LYS A 156 -20.30 21.60 4.54
CA LYS A 156 -20.56 21.33 5.97
C LYS A 156 -21.40 20.08 6.20
N GLU A 157 -22.25 19.74 5.25
CA GLU A 157 -23.08 18.54 5.29
C GLU A 157 -22.90 17.79 3.98
N LEU A 158 -22.91 16.46 4.07
CA LEU A 158 -22.75 15.56 2.93
C LEU A 158 -24.05 14.77 2.75
N ASP A 159 -24.77 15.09 1.67
CA ASP A 159 -25.96 14.35 1.27
C ASP A 159 -25.57 13.13 0.44
N LEU A 160 -25.77 11.93 1.01
CA LEU A 160 -25.49 10.65 0.36
C LEU A 160 -26.53 10.26 -0.70
N SER A 161 -27.65 10.99 -0.78
CA SER A 161 -28.64 10.75 -1.84
C SER A 161 -28.28 11.46 -3.15
N SER A 162 -27.43 12.49 -3.10
CA SER A 162 -27.08 13.29 -4.27
C SER A 162 -25.98 12.64 -5.11
N PRO A 163 -26.24 12.32 -6.40
CA PRO A 163 -25.23 11.77 -7.30
C PRO A 163 -24.01 12.68 -7.52
N SER A 164 -24.15 14.00 -7.29
CA SER A 164 -23.06 14.97 -7.49
C SER A 164 -21.91 14.83 -6.49
N ASN A 165 -22.18 14.20 -5.34
CA ASN A 165 -21.19 14.00 -4.28
C ASN A 165 -20.31 12.76 -4.52
N TYR A 166 -20.59 12.01 -5.58
CA TYR A 166 -19.85 10.81 -5.94
C TYR A 166 -18.96 11.05 -7.17
N ARG A 167 -17.81 10.39 -7.14
CA ARG A 167 -16.89 10.31 -8.28
C ARG A 167 -17.48 9.39 -9.35
N ASP A 168 -17.30 9.77 -10.61
CA ASP A 168 -17.56 8.86 -11.73
C ASP A 168 -16.53 7.72 -11.72
N LEU A 169 -16.94 6.55 -11.23
CA LEU A 169 -16.12 5.34 -11.14
C LEU A 169 -15.82 4.70 -12.52
N SER A 170 -16.48 5.14 -13.59
CA SER A 170 -16.19 4.64 -14.94
C SER A 170 -14.89 5.22 -15.51
N LYS A 171 -14.38 6.31 -14.93
CA LYS A 171 -13.19 7.02 -15.39
C LYS A 171 -12.03 6.87 -14.40
N PRO A 172 -10.76 6.85 -14.85
CA PRO A 172 -9.61 6.99 -13.95
C PRO A 172 -9.52 8.42 -13.39
N ILE A 173 -8.77 8.60 -12.29
CA ILE A 173 -8.60 9.91 -11.62
C ILE A 173 -8.18 11.01 -12.58
N GLY A 174 -7.14 10.76 -13.38
CA GLY A 174 -6.62 11.76 -14.30
C GLY A 174 -7.53 12.06 -15.51
N ALA A 175 -8.66 11.36 -15.68
CA ALA A 175 -9.66 11.63 -16.72
C ALA A 175 -10.96 12.23 -16.16
N ILE A 176 -11.00 12.56 -14.86
CA ILE A 176 -12.14 13.24 -14.25
C ILE A 176 -12.22 14.68 -14.77
N ASN A 177 -11.07 15.35 -14.85
CA ASN A 177 -11.00 16.72 -15.33
C ASN A 177 -10.76 16.74 -16.86
N PRO A 178 -11.70 17.28 -17.66
CA PRO A 178 -11.62 17.26 -19.12
C PRO A 178 -10.42 18.04 -19.67
N LYS A 179 -9.82 18.93 -18.88
CA LYS A 179 -8.61 19.67 -19.27
C LYS A 179 -7.39 18.77 -19.46
N HIS A 180 -7.41 17.55 -18.93
CA HIS A 180 -6.29 16.59 -18.97
C HIS A 180 -6.41 15.53 -20.07
N GLU A 181 -7.46 15.58 -20.91
CA GLU A 181 -7.70 14.59 -21.98
C GLU A 181 -6.78 14.73 -23.21
N THR A 182 -5.91 15.74 -23.26
CA THR A 182 -5.10 16.06 -24.44
C THR A 182 -3.59 15.93 -24.21
N GLN A 183 -3.02 14.70 -24.19
CA GLN A 183 -1.57 14.43 -24.43
C GLN A 183 -1.20 12.91 -24.38
N PRO A 184 0.01 12.49 -24.86
CA PRO A 184 0.33 11.60 -26.00
C PRO A 184 0.17 10.07 -25.68
N PRO A 185 0.84 9.06 -26.30
CA PRO A 185 0.39 7.64 -26.24
C PRO A 185 0.48 6.96 -24.86
N PHE A 186 1.02 7.62 -23.84
CA PHE A 186 0.89 7.25 -22.44
C PHE A 186 0.23 8.42 -21.69
N HIS A 187 -0.88 8.16 -21.00
CA HIS A 187 -1.71 9.22 -20.41
C HIS A 187 -1.15 9.75 -19.07
N TYR A 188 -0.34 8.97 -18.34
CA TYR A 188 0.19 9.37 -17.03
C TYR A 188 1.66 8.95 -16.89
N GLY A 189 2.53 9.87 -16.46
CA GLY A 189 3.92 9.59 -16.08
C GLY A 189 4.08 9.08 -14.65
N THR A 190 2.97 8.98 -13.91
CA THR A 190 2.91 8.56 -12.51
C THR A 190 1.88 7.45 -12.33
N HIS A 191 2.07 6.64 -11.29
CA HIS A 191 1.23 5.50 -10.99
C HIS A 191 0.27 5.82 -9.85
N TYR A 192 -0.98 5.37 -9.98
CA TYR A 192 -2.04 5.55 -8.97
C TYR A 192 -1.76 4.86 -7.62
N SER A 193 -0.76 3.96 -7.56
CA SER A 193 -0.36 3.20 -6.38
C SER A 193 1.16 3.10 -6.36
N THR A 194 1.77 3.67 -5.32
CA THR A 194 3.23 3.66 -5.13
C THR A 194 3.50 3.52 -3.63
N ALA A 195 4.60 2.85 -3.24
CA ALA A 195 5.00 2.73 -1.84
C ALA A 195 5.10 4.09 -1.14
N ALA A 196 5.57 5.12 -1.85
CA ALA A 196 5.62 6.49 -1.36
C ALA A 196 4.24 7.04 -0.95
N PHE A 197 3.18 6.73 -1.69
CA PHE A 197 1.83 7.17 -1.34
C PHE A 197 1.29 6.45 -0.11
N VAL A 198 1.54 5.14 0.00
CA VAL A 198 1.13 4.34 1.16
C VAL A 198 1.81 4.88 2.43
N LEU A 199 3.12 5.10 2.38
CA LEU A 199 3.86 5.64 3.52
C LEU A 199 3.47 7.07 3.87
N ASN A 200 3.09 7.87 2.87
CA ASN A 200 2.63 9.23 3.10
C ASN A 200 1.23 9.25 3.75
N TYR A 201 0.31 8.39 3.29
CA TYR A 201 -1.00 8.22 3.94
C TYR A 201 -0.90 7.70 5.38
N LEU A 202 -0.01 6.75 5.63
CA LEU A 202 0.16 6.09 6.93
C LEU A 202 1.26 6.73 7.79
N LEU A 203 1.73 7.94 7.45
CA LEU A 203 2.89 8.58 8.08
C LEU A 203 2.78 8.67 9.61
N ARG A 204 1.56 8.76 10.15
CA ARG A 204 1.29 8.96 11.57
C ARG A 204 1.26 7.66 12.39
N VAL A 205 1.39 6.51 11.73
CA VAL A 205 1.23 5.19 12.35
C VAL A 205 2.52 4.38 12.23
N GLU A 206 2.98 3.82 13.33
CA GLU A 206 4.11 2.89 13.31
C GLU A 206 3.67 1.50 12.78
N PRO A 207 4.50 0.80 12.01
CA PRO A 207 5.92 1.09 11.72
C PRO A 207 6.17 2.02 10.53
N PHE A 208 5.13 2.55 9.88
CA PHE A 208 5.24 3.30 8.63
C PHE A 208 5.97 4.63 8.82
N THR A 209 5.84 5.29 9.97
CA THR A 209 6.63 6.47 10.34
C THR A 209 8.13 6.16 10.31
N THR A 210 8.55 5.10 11.01
CA THR A 210 9.95 4.67 11.04
C THR A 210 10.42 4.28 9.64
N VAL A 211 9.62 3.55 8.86
CA VAL A 211 9.98 3.15 7.50
C VAL A 211 10.09 4.35 6.55
N PHE A 212 9.19 5.33 6.64
CA PHE A 212 9.23 6.57 5.85
C PHE A 212 10.52 7.35 6.13
N LEU A 213 10.85 7.55 7.40
CA LEU A 213 12.07 8.23 7.83
C LEU A 213 13.35 7.49 7.41
N ASN A 214 13.30 6.22 7.04
CA ASN A 214 14.46 5.45 6.59
C ASN A 214 14.56 5.39 5.05
N LEU A 215 13.44 5.25 4.35
CA LEU A 215 13.40 5.19 2.89
C LEU A 215 13.70 6.53 2.22
N GLN A 216 13.41 7.66 2.88
CA GLN A 216 13.86 8.98 2.41
C GLN A 216 15.38 9.09 2.27
N TRP A 217 16.14 8.21 2.93
CA TRP A 217 17.60 8.23 2.99
C TRP A 217 18.25 7.03 2.30
N TYR A 218 17.47 6.05 1.84
CA TYR A 218 17.94 4.80 1.23
C TYR A 218 17.42 4.63 -0.21
N MET A 219 17.78 5.55 -1.09
CA MET A 219 18.05 5.18 -2.48
C MET A 219 19.56 5.22 -2.73
N PRO A 220 20.31 4.15 -2.41
CA PRO A 220 21.67 4.03 -2.87
C PRO A 220 21.62 3.93 -4.40
N MET A 221 22.01 5.02 -5.06
CA MET A 221 22.50 5.02 -6.43
C MET A 221 23.73 4.11 -6.51
N THR A 222 23.54 2.80 -6.49
CA THR A 222 24.59 1.82 -6.72
C THR A 222 24.16 0.82 -7.78
N ASN A 223 24.61 1.12 -9.00
CA ASN A 223 25.11 0.17 -9.98
C ASN A 223 24.20 -0.98 -10.42
N TYR A 224 23.05 -0.65 -11.00
CA TYR A 224 22.56 -1.40 -12.17
C TYR A 224 22.16 -0.43 -13.28
N PHE A 225 23.18 0.00 -14.01
CA PHE A 225 23.05 0.48 -15.38
C PHE A 225 22.41 -0.65 -16.22
N PHE A 226 21.09 -0.68 -16.36
CA PHE A 226 20.42 -1.31 -17.49
C PHE A 226 19.06 -0.64 -17.73
N ILE A 227 19.12 0.42 -18.54
CA ILE A 227 18.18 0.78 -19.61
C ILE A 227 16.69 0.63 -19.26
N PHE A 228 16.12 1.70 -18.71
CA PHE A 228 14.94 2.33 -19.32
C PHE A 228 15.12 3.85 -19.20
N PHE A 229 15.60 4.45 -20.28
CA PHE A 229 15.69 5.89 -20.43
C PHE A 229 14.28 6.46 -20.56
N ILE A 230 14.12 7.70 -20.08
CA ILE A 230 12.91 8.55 -20.09
C ILE A 230 11.98 8.35 -18.89
N PHE A 231 12.45 8.78 -17.71
CA PHE A 231 11.74 9.79 -16.92
C PHE A 231 12.81 10.50 -16.08
N ILE A 232 13.36 11.58 -16.66
CA ILE A 232 14.03 12.61 -15.88
C ILE A 232 12.90 13.29 -15.08
N PHE A 233 12.61 12.76 -13.89
CA PHE A 233 12.04 13.60 -12.85
C PHE A 233 13.20 14.33 -12.19
N THR A 234 13.06 15.64 -12.22
CA THR A 234 13.96 16.68 -11.73
C THR A 234 14.21 16.53 -10.23
N PHE A 235 14.96 15.51 -9.80
CA PHE A 235 15.68 15.52 -8.54
C PHE A 235 16.96 16.33 -8.73
N LEU A 236 16.78 17.64 -8.95
CA LEU A 236 17.87 18.60 -8.85
C LEU A 236 18.11 18.84 -7.36
N SER A 237 19.23 18.29 -6.88
CA SER A 237 20.01 18.79 -5.75
C SER A 237 19.39 18.66 -4.36
N CYS A 238 19.39 17.45 -3.79
CA CYS A 238 19.52 17.32 -2.34
C CYS A 238 20.98 16.98 -2.00
N PRO A 239 21.78 17.95 -1.53
CA PRO A 239 23.16 17.69 -1.13
C PRO A 239 23.18 16.94 0.20
N ILE A 240 23.97 15.87 0.23
CA ILE A 240 24.81 15.43 1.35
C ILE A 240 24.08 15.34 2.71
N MET A 241 23.65 14.10 3.01
CA MET A 241 24.01 13.35 4.22
C MET A 241 23.95 14.14 5.56
N LYS A 242 22.84 13.98 6.29
CA LYS A 242 22.83 14.12 7.76
C LYS A 242 22.07 12.93 8.37
N LYS A 243 22.74 12.17 9.23
CA LYS A 243 22.08 11.27 10.19
C LYS A 243 21.24 12.13 11.12
N GLY A 244 19.93 12.19 10.89
CA GLY A 244 18.97 12.95 11.68
C GLY A 244 17.65 13.01 10.94
N GLY A 245 16.76 12.05 11.21
CA GLY A 245 15.48 11.85 10.52
C GLY A 245 14.58 13.08 10.60
N LYS A 246 14.66 13.92 9.57
CA LYS A 246 13.75 15.03 9.34
C LYS A 246 12.72 14.59 8.30
N PHE A 247 11.44 14.90 8.56
CA PHE A 247 10.35 14.63 7.62
C PHE A 247 10.52 15.42 6.31
N ASP A 248 9.75 15.04 5.27
CA ASP A 248 9.73 15.76 3.98
C ASP A 248 9.29 17.22 4.15
N HIS A 249 9.34 18.01 3.08
CA HIS A 249 8.72 19.33 3.07
C HIS A 249 7.26 19.24 3.53
N PRO A 250 6.79 20.05 4.48
CA PRO A 250 5.44 19.95 5.04
C PRO A 250 4.33 19.98 3.98
N ASP A 251 4.49 20.76 2.89
CA ASP A 251 3.55 20.81 1.77
C ASP A 251 3.41 19.51 0.95
N ARG A 252 4.36 18.58 1.08
CA ARG A 252 4.32 17.26 0.41
C ARG A 252 3.76 16.18 1.31
N ILE A 253 3.59 16.46 2.61
CA ILE A 253 3.02 15.54 3.58
C ILE A 253 1.50 15.54 3.45
N PHE A 254 0.89 14.38 3.62
CA PHE A 254 -0.56 14.24 3.71
C PHE A 254 -1.06 14.95 4.97
N TYR A 255 -1.65 16.14 4.81
CA TYR A 255 -2.19 16.92 5.91
C TYR A 255 -3.68 17.28 5.75
N SER A 256 -4.26 17.17 4.56
CA SER A 256 -5.67 17.50 4.31
C SER A 256 -6.29 16.61 3.25
N ILE A 257 -7.49 16.09 3.51
CA ILE A 257 -8.25 15.25 2.58
C ILE A 257 -8.70 16.06 1.37
N ALA A 258 -9.29 17.24 1.63
CA ALA A 258 -9.76 18.14 0.57
C ALA A 258 -8.61 18.60 -0.32
N LYS A 259 -7.45 18.96 0.27
CA LYS A 259 -6.27 19.36 -0.52
C LYS A 259 -5.72 18.21 -1.34
N THR A 260 -5.67 17.01 -0.78
CA THR A 260 -5.19 15.82 -1.48
C THR A 260 -6.06 15.50 -2.69
N TRP A 261 -7.39 15.56 -2.52
CA TRP A 261 -8.34 15.40 -3.62
C TRP A 261 -8.19 16.49 -4.68
N GLU A 262 -8.13 17.76 -4.27
CA GLU A 262 -7.91 18.89 -5.17
C GLU A 262 -6.62 18.72 -6.00
N ASN A 263 -5.52 18.35 -5.33
CA ASN A 263 -4.24 18.10 -5.99
C ASN A 263 -4.35 17.00 -7.06
N CYS A 264 -5.12 15.94 -6.80
CA CYS A 264 -5.38 14.89 -7.79
C CYS A 264 -6.16 15.38 -9.03
N GLN A 265 -6.93 16.46 -8.90
CA GLN A 265 -7.71 17.04 -10.00
C GLN A 265 -6.93 18.10 -10.78
N ILE A 266 -6.03 18.82 -10.11
CA ILE A 266 -5.27 19.93 -10.70
C ILE A 266 -3.98 19.42 -11.35
N ASN A 267 -3.22 18.58 -10.64
CA ASN A 267 -1.90 18.17 -11.07
C ASN A 267 -1.98 16.92 -11.97
N THR A 268 -1.53 17.05 -13.22
CA THR A 268 -1.47 15.93 -14.18
C THR A 268 -0.55 14.79 -13.74
N SER A 269 0.38 15.08 -12.84
CA SER A 269 1.31 14.09 -12.28
C SER A 269 0.78 13.41 -11.03
N ASP A 270 -0.35 13.84 -10.49
CA ASP A 270 -0.89 13.30 -9.24
C ASP A 270 -2.21 12.57 -9.51
N VAL A 271 -2.12 11.27 -9.77
CA VAL A 271 -3.30 10.42 -10.06
C VAL A 271 -3.49 9.35 -8.99
N LYS A 272 -3.10 9.64 -7.74
CA LYS A 272 -3.16 8.69 -6.63
C LYS A 272 -4.60 8.24 -6.33
N GLU A 273 -4.77 6.94 -6.16
CA GLU A 273 -6.00 6.33 -5.63
C GLU A 273 -5.89 6.15 -4.10
N LEU A 274 -6.94 5.65 -3.47
CA LEU A 274 -7.00 5.40 -2.03
C LEU A 274 -6.41 4.05 -1.65
N ILE A 275 -6.18 3.89 -0.35
CA ILE A 275 -5.81 2.63 0.30
C ILE A 275 -6.99 2.11 1.15
N PRO A 276 -7.07 0.79 1.46
CA PRO A 276 -8.16 0.21 2.25
C PRO A 276 -8.41 0.91 3.60
N GLU A 277 -7.37 1.44 4.23
CA GLU A 277 -7.37 2.04 5.55
C GLU A 277 -8.34 3.23 5.66
N PHE A 278 -8.58 3.96 4.57
CA PHE A 278 -9.59 5.03 4.51
C PHE A 278 -11.02 4.57 4.85
N PHE A 279 -11.28 3.26 4.82
CA PHE A 279 -12.59 2.65 5.02
C PHE A 279 -12.72 1.84 6.31
N TYR A 280 -11.67 1.78 7.16
CA TYR A 280 -11.77 1.11 8.45
C TYR A 280 -10.81 1.59 9.55
N PHE A 281 -9.80 2.41 9.26
CA PHE A 281 -8.72 2.72 10.20
C PHE A 281 -8.63 4.23 10.50
N PRO A 282 -9.39 4.75 11.47
CA PRO A 282 -9.43 6.18 11.80
C PRO A 282 -8.12 6.73 12.36
N GLU A 283 -7.32 5.91 13.04
CA GLU A 283 -6.09 6.31 13.71
C GLU A 283 -5.03 6.86 12.75
N MET A 284 -5.10 6.52 11.45
CA MET A 284 -4.19 7.08 10.45
C MET A 284 -4.30 8.60 10.27
N PHE A 285 -5.44 9.18 10.65
CA PHE A 285 -5.69 10.62 10.52
C PHE A 285 -5.22 11.42 11.73
N GLU A 286 -4.96 10.77 12.86
CA GLU A 286 -4.57 11.42 14.11
C GLU A 286 -3.06 11.35 14.34
N ASN A 287 -2.47 12.42 14.88
CA ASN A 287 -1.07 12.42 15.27
C ASN A 287 -0.89 11.92 16.72
N LEU A 288 -1.24 10.66 16.97
CA LEU A 288 -1.17 10.07 18.33
C LEU A 288 0.26 9.99 18.91
N ASN A 289 1.26 10.08 18.05
CA ASN A 289 2.68 9.97 18.41
C ASN A 289 3.37 11.34 18.58
N ASP A 290 2.61 12.45 18.54
CA ASP A 290 3.12 13.83 18.66
C ASP A 290 4.32 14.10 17.71
N LEU A 291 4.22 13.64 16.47
CA LEU A 291 5.26 13.82 15.46
C LEU A 291 5.38 15.30 15.07
N ASP A 292 6.62 15.82 15.01
CA ASP A 292 6.90 17.16 14.47
C ASP A 292 6.96 17.13 12.93
N LEU A 293 5.82 17.39 12.29
CA LEU A 293 5.69 17.38 10.83
C LEU A 293 5.92 18.76 10.18
N GLY A 294 6.22 19.79 10.98
CA GLY A 294 6.51 21.15 10.53
C GLY A 294 5.29 21.98 10.10
N VAL A 295 5.56 23.12 9.48
CA VAL A 295 4.56 24.11 9.06
C VAL A 295 4.65 24.31 7.56
N THR A 296 3.52 24.32 6.86
CA THR A 296 3.45 24.58 5.42
C THR A 296 3.89 26.00 5.07
N ASP A 297 4.20 26.24 3.80
CA ASP A 297 4.50 27.60 3.32
C ASP A 297 3.33 28.58 3.55
N ASP A 298 2.09 28.07 3.56
CA ASP A 298 0.86 28.80 3.88
C ASP A 298 0.67 29.06 5.39
N GLY A 299 1.61 28.63 6.25
CA GLY A 299 1.57 28.83 7.69
C GLY A 299 0.67 27.84 8.44
N ILE A 300 0.24 26.74 7.81
CA ILE A 300 -0.58 25.71 8.43
C ILE A 300 0.33 24.72 9.17
N ASN A 301 0.13 24.56 10.48
CA ASN A 301 0.85 23.56 11.26
C ASN A 301 0.38 22.16 10.85
N VAL A 302 1.30 21.30 10.40
CA VAL A 302 1.00 19.92 10.01
C VAL A 302 1.02 19.07 11.27
N ASP A 303 -0.15 18.55 11.64
CA ASP A 303 -0.33 17.68 12.80
C ASP A 303 -1.36 16.60 12.43
N THR A 304 -2.52 16.59 13.08
CA THR A 304 -3.70 15.79 12.72
C THR A 304 -4.22 16.20 11.34
N VAL A 305 -4.68 15.22 10.55
CA VAL A 305 -5.17 15.45 9.19
C VAL A 305 -6.44 16.29 9.23
N ILE A 306 -6.47 17.35 8.44
CA ILE A 306 -7.63 18.21 8.25
C ILE A 306 -8.71 17.42 7.52
N LEU A 307 -9.73 17.05 8.28
CA LEU A 307 -10.91 16.37 7.80
C LEU A 307 -11.87 17.33 7.08
N PRO A 308 -12.74 16.81 6.20
CA PRO A 308 -13.83 17.58 5.60
C PRO A 308 -14.76 18.15 6.66
N PRO A 309 -15.41 19.31 6.43
CA PRO A 309 -16.27 19.94 7.45
C PRO A 309 -17.48 19.10 7.89
N TRP A 310 -17.90 18.12 7.08
CA TRP A 310 -18.97 17.18 7.40
C TRP A 310 -18.55 16.03 8.31
N ALA A 311 -17.25 15.81 8.54
CA ALA A 311 -16.74 14.81 9.48
C ALA A 311 -16.20 15.50 10.73
N LYS A 312 -16.85 15.29 11.88
CA LYS A 312 -16.44 15.87 13.16
C LYS A 312 -15.28 15.11 13.79
N SER A 313 -15.14 13.82 13.47
CA SER A 313 -14.07 12.97 13.96
C SER A 313 -13.57 12.01 12.87
N PRO A 314 -12.35 11.48 13.01
CA PRO A 314 -11.82 10.46 12.09
C PRO A 314 -12.71 9.22 11.99
N GLU A 315 -13.33 8.80 13.09
CA GLU A 315 -14.26 7.66 13.10
C GLU A 315 -15.52 7.96 12.28
N GLU A 316 -16.05 9.18 12.39
CA GLU A 316 -17.19 9.60 11.56
C GLU A 316 -16.81 9.64 10.09
N PHE A 317 -15.63 10.14 9.75
CA PHE A 317 -15.10 10.13 8.39
C PHE A 317 -15.02 8.69 7.84
N VAL A 318 -14.39 7.77 8.58
CA VAL A 318 -14.25 6.37 8.18
C VAL A 318 -15.61 5.68 8.06
N ARG A 319 -16.52 5.92 9.02
CA ARG A 319 -17.88 5.36 9.01
C ARG A 319 -18.64 5.78 7.75
N ILE A 320 -18.61 7.06 7.39
CA ILE A 320 -19.27 7.58 6.19
C ILE A 320 -18.64 6.98 4.93
N ASN A 321 -17.30 6.91 4.84
CA ASN A 321 -16.64 6.27 3.70
C ASN A 321 -17.02 4.79 3.58
N ARG A 322 -17.18 4.08 4.70
CA ARG A 322 -17.58 2.67 4.70
C ARG A 322 -19.05 2.45 4.36
N GLU A 323 -19.91 3.44 4.66
CA GLU A 323 -21.33 3.41 4.28
C GLU A 323 -21.52 3.62 2.78
N VAL A 324 -20.67 4.46 2.18
CA VAL A 324 -20.66 4.77 0.75
C VAL A 324 -19.93 3.69 -0.08
N GLY A 325 -18.82 3.16 0.46
CA GLY A 325 -17.89 2.25 -0.20
C GLY A 325 -18.38 0.82 -0.25
#